data_AF-A0A1G0ZKB3-F1
#
_entry.id   AF-A0A1G0ZKB3-F1
#
_cell.length_a   1.000
_cell.length_b   1.000
_cell.length_c   1.000
_cell.angle_alpha   90.00
_cell.angle_beta   90.00
_cell.angle_gamma   90.00
#
_symmetry.space_group_name_H-M   'P 1'
#
loop_
_entity.id
_entity.type
_entity.pdbx_description
1 polymer ?
#
loop_
_entity_poly.entity_id
_entity_poly.type
_entity_poly.pdbx_seq_one_letter_code
_entity_poly.pdbx_strand_id
1 'polypeptide(L)'
;MSALSVILVFLGYFLLLSFLGTAAEYIDRKLYARMQNRIGPPWFQPYADLIKLAAKEDLIPEEANSAMFKFMPVLAMTAVLTAYLHIPLWNSTPLISFNGSIIVIVYLLTIPTLTFFLGGWHSTSLYSMIGAVRTLTQLFAYEVPLLLAVLSPAVLAHTWSIADMSEFYSNNPLYALTNSIGFLVALVALQGKLERVPFDMPEAETEIVGGTFTEYSGRLLAMFRLAIDMEVIVGASLIAAVFLPFGLHFGLVIGVILYLIKILFILLLLALLRTVTARLRIEQMVVFCWKYLAPAALAQIFISLTLNWIVK
;
A
#
# COMPACT_ATOMS: atom_id res chain seq x y z
N MET A 1 6.38 -12.66 -26.00
CA MET A 1 5.02 -12.06 -26.10
C MET A 1 5.08 -10.96 -27.14
N SER A 2 4.09 -10.83 -28.03
CA SER A 2 4.04 -9.69 -28.96
C SER A 2 3.80 -8.40 -28.17
N ALA A 3 4.27 -7.25 -28.66
CA ALA A 3 4.07 -5.97 -27.96
C ALA A 3 2.58 -5.70 -27.65
N LEU A 4 1.69 -6.10 -28.56
CA LEU A 4 0.24 -6.01 -28.38
C LEU A 4 -0.27 -6.84 -27.19
N SER A 5 0.22 -8.06 -26.98
CA SER A 5 -0.25 -8.90 -25.88
C SER A 5 0.24 -8.40 -24.53
N VAL A 6 1.43 -7.78 -24.47
CA VAL A 6 1.92 -7.12 -23.25
C VAL A 6 1.04 -5.92 -22.89
N ILE A 7 0.69 -5.08 -23.86
CA ILE A 7 -0.19 -3.93 -23.65
C ILE A 7 -1.57 -4.37 -23.13
N LEU A 8 -2.14 -5.42 -23.72
CA LEU A 8 -3.47 -5.91 -23.35
C LEU A 8 -3.49 -6.52 -21.95
N VAL A 9 -2.42 -7.24 -21.57
CA VAL A 9 -2.25 -7.74 -20.20
C VAL A 9 -2.12 -6.59 -19.21
N PHE A 10 -1.29 -5.59 -19.51
CA PHE A 10 -1.10 -4.42 -18.65
C PHE A 10 -2.42 -3.66 -18.43
N LEU A 11 -3.18 -3.44 -19.51
CA LEU A 11 -4.50 -2.81 -19.45
C LEU A 11 -5.50 -3.65 -18.63
N GLY A 12 -5.49 -4.97 -18.79
CA GLY A 12 -6.32 -5.87 -17.99
C GLY A 12 -6.04 -5.77 -16.50
N TYR A 13 -4.75 -5.78 -16.11
CA TYR A 13 -4.34 -5.60 -14.72
C TYR A 13 -4.68 -4.22 -14.18
N PHE A 14 -4.53 -3.17 -14.99
CA PHE A 14 -4.93 -1.82 -14.63
C PHE A 14 -6.42 -1.73 -14.29
N LEU A 15 -7.29 -2.28 -15.15
CA LEU A 15 -8.73 -2.28 -14.92
C LEU A 15 -9.11 -3.11 -13.68
N LEU A 16 -8.48 -4.27 -13.50
CA LEU A 16 -8.67 -5.11 -12.33
C LEU A 16 -8.27 -4.40 -11.04
N LEU A 17 -7.10 -3.75 -11.02
CA LEU A 17 -6.61 -3.05 -9.83
C LEU A 17 -7.45 -1.80 -9.54
N SER A 18 -7.90 -1.07 -10.56
CA SER A 18 -8.85 0.05 -10.40
C SER A 18 -10.16 -0.39 -9.76
N PHE A 19 -10.72 -1.51 -10.24
CA PHE A 19 -11.96 -2.09 -9.72
C PHE A 19 -11.78 -2.57 -8.27
N LEU A 20 -10.70 -3.30 -7.98
CA LEU A 20 -10.42 -3.77 -6.62
C LEU A 20 -10.13 -2.60 -5.66
N GLY A 21 -9.41 -1.57 -6.09
CA GLY A 21 -9.11 -0.39 -5.28
C GLY A 21 -10.38 0.36 -4.86
N THR A 22 -11.23 0.71 -5.82
CA THR A 22 -12.53 1.36 -5.53
C THR A 22 -13.48 0.47 -4.72
N ALA A 23 -13.45 -0.85 -4.92
CA ALA A 23 -14.17 -1.80 -4.07
C ALA A 23 -13.62 -1.82 -2.64
N ALA A 24 -12.30 -1.74 -2.45
CA ALA A 24 -11.68 -1.64 -1.13
C ALA A 24 -12.03 -0.32 -0.43
N GLU A 25 -12.10 0.81 -1.16
CA GLU A 25 -12.58 2.08 -0.61
C GLU A 25 -14.01 1.94 -0.06
N TYR A 26 -14.91 1.30 -0.84
CA TYR A 26 -16.27 1.03 -0.40
C TYR A 26 -16.29 0.20 0.89
N ILE A 27 -15.53 -0.90 0.93
CA ILE A 27 -15.48 -1.82 2.06
C ILE A 27 -14.93 -1.11 3.29
N ASP A 28 -13.84 -0.36 3.17
CA ASP A 28 -13.25 0.43 4.25
C ASP A 28 -14.27 1.41 4.85
N ARG A 29 -14.95 2.20 3.99
CA ARG A 29 -15.98 3.16 4.43
C ARG A 29 -17.16 2.46 5.11
N LYS A 30 -17.54 1.26 4.66
CA LYS A 30 -18.63 0.48 5.26
C LYS A 30 -18.24 -0.12 6.61
N LEU A 31 -17.03 -0.69 6.71
CA LEU A 31 -16.49 -1.26 7.95
C LEU A 31 -16.33 -0.18 9.02
N TYR A 32 -15.69 0.94 8.65
CA TYR A 32 -15.50 2.10 9.52
C TYR A 32 -16.84 2.64 10.05
N ALA A 33 -17.85 2.78 9.18
CA ALA A 33 -19.19 3.21 9.59
C ALA A 33 -19.88 2.22 10.55
N ARG A 34 -19.82 0.91 10.25
CA ARG A 34 -20.42 -0.12 11.11
C ARG A 34 -19.79 -0.17 12.50
N MET A 35 -18.46 -0.07 12.58
CA MET A 35 -17.72 -0.04 13.86
C MET A 35 -18.07 1.20 14.69
N GLN A 36 -18.54 2.28 14.06
CA GLN A 36 -19.02 3.50 14.71
C GLN A 36 -20.54 3.52 14.92
N ASN A 37 -21.24 2.40 14.73
CA ASN A 37 -22.70 2.30 14.81
C ASN A 37 -23.45 3.29 13.90
N ARG A 38 -22.89 3.58 12.71
CA ARG A 38 -23.54 4.42 11.68
C ARG A 38 -23.67 3.68 10.34
N ILE A 39 -24.56 4.16 9.49
CA ILE A 39 -24.80 3.57 8.17
C ILE A 39 -23.76 4.11 7.18
N GLY A 40 -22.93 3.23 6.64
CA GLY A 40 -21.98 3.59 5.58
C GLY A 40 -22.63 3.72 4.20
N PRO A 41 -21.92 4.31 3.22
CA PRO A 41 -22.42 4.64 1.89
C PRO A 41 -22.89 3.42 1.07
N PRO A 42 -23.60 3.64 -0.06
CA PRO A 42 -23.94 2.57 -1.01
C PRO A 42 -22.71 2.08 -1.79
N TRP A 43 -22.82 0.90 -2.40
CA TRP A 43 -21.70 0.21 -3.08
C TRP A 43 -21.16 0.93 -4.33
N PHE A 44 -21.99 1.72 -5.01
CA PHE A 44 -21.60 2.47 -6.20
C PHE A 44 -20.96 3.83 -5.88
N GLN A 45 -20.87 4.22 -4.60
CA GLN A 45 -20.41 5.56 -4.20
C GLN A 45 -18.96 5.85 -4.63
N PRO A 46 -17.95 4.98 -4.41
CA PRO A 46 -16.58 5.25 -4.88
C PRO A 46 -16.48 5.44 -6.39
N TYR A 47 -17.21 4.61 -7.16
CA TYR A 47 -17.29 4.75 -8.61
C TYR A 47 -17.92 6.09 -9.02
N ALA A 48 -19.00 6.49 -8.35
CA ALA A 48 -19.64 7.78 -8.61
C ALA A 48 -18.71 8.96 -8.26
N ASP A 49 -17.96 8.86 -7.16
CA ASP A 49 -16.99 9.88 -6.75
C ASP A 49 -15.82 10.00 -7.75
N LEU A 50 -15.31 8.87 -8.24
CA LEU A 50 -14.28 8.82 -9.28
C LEU A 50 -14.77 9.44 -10.61
N ILE A 51 -15.96 9.04 -11.08
CA ILE A 51 -16.57 9.59 -12.32
C ILE A 51 -16.83 11.09 -12.16
N LYS A 52 -17.36 11.50 -10.99
CA LYS A 52 -17.62 12.92 -10.68
C LYS A 52 -16.34 13.74 -10.76
N LEU A 53 -15.24 13.27 -10.17
CA LEU A 53 -13.97 13.98 -10.22
C LEU A 53 -13.39 13.98 -11.65
N ALA A 54 -13.47 12.86 -12.38
CA ALA A 54 -12.99 12.78 -13.76
C ALA A 54 -13.79 13.67 -14.75
N ALA A 55 -15.06 13.96 -14.44
CA ALA A 55 -15.89 14.86 -15.21
C ALA A 55 -15.64 16.35 -14.93
N LYS A 56 -14.99 16.68 -13.80
CA LYS A 56 -14.65 18.06 -13.44
C LYS A 56 -13.46 18.57 -14.24
N GLU A 57 -13.36 19.90 -14.32
CA GLU A 57 -12.25 20.60 -14.94
C GLU A 57 -10.98 20.54 -14.07
N ASP A 58 -9.84 20.41 -14.74
CA ASP A 58 -8.52 20.44 -14.13
C ASP A 58 -8.06 21.89 -13.97
N LEU A 59 -8.03 22.38 -12.74
CA LEU A 59 -7.45 23.69 -12.41
C LEU A 59 -5.97 23.50 -12.08
N ILE A 60 -5.09 24.16 -12.81
CA ILE A 60 -3.64 24.18 -12.56
C ILE A 60 -3.25 25.63 -12.28
N PRO A 61 -2.65 25.93 -11.11
CA PRO A 61 -2.19 27.29 -10.79
C PRO A 61 -1.18 27.80 -11.82
N GLU A 62 -1.21 29.10 -12.14
CA GLU A 62 -0.29 29.71 -13.12
C GLU A 62 1.19 29.63 -12.68
N GLU A 63 1.43 29.70 -11.38
CA GLU A 63 2.78 29.60 -10.80
C GLU A 63 3.29 28.16 -10.70
N ALA A 64 2.41 27.16 -10.84
CA ALA A 64 2.77 25.76 -10.72
C ALA A 64 3.38 25.22 -12.01
N ASN A 65 4.30 24.26 -11.88
CA ASN A 65 4.87 23.59 -13.05
C ASN A 65 3.84 22.60 -13.64
N SER A 66 3.17 23.02 -14.72
CA SER A 66 2.11 22.24 -15.37
C SER A 66 2.52 20.85 -15.85
N ALA A 67 3.77 20.68 -16.28
CA ALA A 67 4.28 19.38 -16.74
C ALA A 67 4.41 18.41 -15.56
N MET A 68 5.00 18.86 -14.45
CA MET A 68 5.12 18.05 -13.24
C MET A 68 3.76 17.73 -12.65
N PHE A 69 2.84 18.71 -12.59
CA PHE A 69 1.49 18.51 -12.06
C PHE A 69 0.72 17.38 -12.75
N LYS A 70 0.84 17.28 -14.08
CA LYS A 70 0.20 16.23 -14.88
C LYS A 70 0.94 14.90 -14.81
N PHE A 71 2.26 14.92 -14.66
CA PHE A 71 3.08 13.72 -14.65
C PHE A 71 3.02 12.95 -13.32
N MET A 72 2.97 13.64 -12.18
CA MET A 72 3.01 12.99 -10.86
C MET A 72 1.91 11.92 -10.64
N PRO A 73 0.61 12.16 -10.92
CA PRO A 73 -0.42 11.13 -10.74
C PRO A 73 -0.20 9.90 -11.62
N VAL A 74 0.27 10.11 -12.86
CA VAL A 74 0.55 9.02 -13.82
C VAL A 74 1.73 8.18 -13.33
N LEU A 75 2.78 8.82 -12.82
CA LEU A 75 3.93 8.13 -12.25
C LEU A 75 3.54 7.30 -11.03
N ALA A 76 2.68 7.83 -10.15
CA ALA A 76 2.16 7.10 -8.99
C ALA A 76 1.43 5.82 -9.42
N MET A 77 0.44 5.94 -10.32
CA MET A 77 -0.35 4.82 -10.80
C MET A 77 0.49 3.76 -11.50
N THR A 78 1.42 4.18 -12.35
CA THR A 78 2.30 3.25 -13.08
C THR A 78 3.23 2.50 -12.14
N ALA A 79 3.76 3.14 -11.10
CA ALA A 79 4.59 2.48 -10.10
C ALA A 79 3.81 1.42 -9.31
N VAL A 80 2.61 1.76 -8.82
CA VAL A 80 1.74 0.82 -8.09
C VAL A 80 1.34 -0.36 -8.97
N LEU A 81 0.95 -0.10 -10.22
CA LEU A 81 0.58 -1.14 -11.16
C LEU A 81 1.77 -2.06 -11.48
N THR A 82 2.96 -1.51 -11.67
CA THR A 82 4.18 -2.29 -11.90
C THR A 82 4.51 -3.16 -10.70
N ALA A 83 4.37 -2.64 -9.48
CA ALA A 83 4.56 -3.42 -8.25
C ALA A 83 3.59 -4.61 -8.20
N TYR A 84 2.33 -4.40 -8.57
CA TYR A 84 1.31 -5.44 -8.55
C TYR A 84 1.61 -6.63 -9.48
N LEU A 85 2.25 -6.39 -10.63
CA LEU A 85 2.62 -7.44 -11.58
C LEU A 85 3.64 -8.46 -11.02
N HIS A 86 4.40 -8.05 -10.00
CA HIS A 86 5.40 -8.88 -9.35
C HIS A 86 4.85 -9.70 -8.17
N ILE A 87 3.61 -9.44 -7.73
CA ILE A 87 3.02 -10.13 -6.58
C ILE A 87 2.27 -11.39 -7.06
N PRO A 88 2.52 -12.57 -6.48
CA PRO A 88 1.72 -13.76 -6.76
C PRO A 88 0.32 -13.61 -6.15
N LEU A 89 -0.70 -13.69 -7.00
CA LEU A 89 -2.10 -13.44 -6.59
C LEU A 89 -2.79 -14.74 -6.14
N TRP A 90 -2.96 -15.69 -7.07
CA TRP A 90 -3.64 -16.96 -6.82
C TRP A 90 -2.75 -18.20 -7.06
N ASN A 91 -1.66 -18.04 -7.80
CA ASN A 91 -0.70 -19.10 -8.12
C ASN A 91 0.68 -18.72 -7.62
N SER A 92 1.57 -19.71 -7.47
CA SER A 92 2.96 -19.48 -7.07
C SER A 92 3.75 -18.64 -8.08
N THR A 93 3.35 -18.66 -9.35
CA THR A 93 4.02 -17.88 -10.41
C THR A 93 3.37 -16.52 -10.63
N PRO A 94 4.02 -15.40 -10.27
CA PRO A 94 3.57 -14.06 -10.68
C PRO A 94 3.75 -13.87 -12.19
N LEU A 95 3.18 -12.80 -12.73
CA LEU A 95 3.29 -12.51 -14.16
C LEU A 95 4.72 -12.15 -14.57
N ILE A 96 5.42 -11.42 -13.70
CA ILE A 96 6.85 -11.13 -13.84
C ILE A 96 7.56 -11.56 -12.56
N SER A 97 8.35 -12.63 -12.64
CA SER A 97 9.19 -13.09 -11.53
C SER A 97 10.63 -12.61 -11.69
N PHE A 98 11.26 -12.23 -10.58
CA PHE A 98 12.67 -11.81 -10.53
C PHE A 98 13.29 -12.19 -9.18
N ASN A 99 14.57 -12.57 -9.20
CA ASN A 99 15.35 -12.83 -7.98
C ASN A 99 15.64 -11.50 -7.26
N GLY A 100 14.83 -11.18 -6.25
CA GLY A 100 14.83 -9.87 -5.60
C GLY A 100 13.53 -9.08 -5.76
N SER A 101 12.44 -9.73 -6.20
CA SER A 101 11.13 -9.09 -6.39
C SER A 101 10.63 -8.37 -5.14
N ILE A 102 10.98 -8.83 -3.94
CA ILE A 102 10.59 -8.16 -2.69
C ILE A 102 11.16 -6.75 -2.57
N ILE A 103 12.44 -6.58 -2.95
CA ILE A 103 13.14 -5.30 -2.89
C ILE A 103 12.53 -4.35 -3.93
N VAL A 104 12.34 -4.85 -5.15
CA VAL A 104 11.74 -4.08 -6.25
C VAL A 104 10.34 -3.59 -5.89
N ILE A 105 9.50 -4.46 -5.31
CA ILE A 105 8.13 -4.08 -4.93
C ILE A 105 8.13 -3.02 -3.83
N VAL A 106 8.96 -3.17 -2.79
CA VAL A 106 9.04 -2.17 -1.71
C VAL A 106 9.46 -0.81 -2.26
N TYR A 107 10.49 -0.75 -3.12
CA TYR A 107 10.91 0.49 -3.76
C TYR A 107 9.88 1.06 -4.72
N LEU A 108 9.22 0.24 -5.55
CA LEU A 108 8.14 0.73 -6.41
C LEU A 108 6.99 1.34 -5.60
N LEU A 109 6.69 0.76 -4.43
CA LEU A 109 5.72 1.31 -3.49
C LEU A 109 6.21 2.59 -2.79
N THR A 110 7.49 2.97 -2.85
CA THR A 110 7.94 4.31 -2.36
C THR A 110 7.66 5.44 -3.35
N ILE A 111 7.49 5.10 -4.63
CA ILE A 111 7.32 6.11 -5.68
C ILE A 111 6.02 6.92 -5.49
N PRO A 112 4.85 6.33 -5.13
CA PRO A 112 3.63 7.10 -4.89
C PRO A 112 3.81 8.20 -3.85
N THR A 113 4.38 7.90 -2.68
CA THR A 113 4.58 8.89 -1.62
C THR A 113 5.60 9.96 -2.01
N LEU A 114 6.62 9.61 -2.80
CA LEU A 114 7.51 10.59 -3.44
C LEU A 114 6.77 11.48 -4.45
N THR A 115 5.84 10.93 -5.23
CA THR A 115 5.02 11.74 -6.15
C THR A 115 4.05 12.66 -5.41
N PHE A 116 3.57 12.27 -4.23
CA PHE A 116 2.79 13.16 -3.37
C PHE A 116 3.68 14.33 -2.95
N PHE A 117 4.85 14.07 -2.36
CA PHE A 117 5.81 15.12 -2.01
C PHE A 117 6.10 16.07 -3.19
N LEU A 118 6.47 15.53 -4.36
CA LEU A 118 6.80 16.35 -5.53
C LEU A 118 5.59 17.12 -6.07
N GLY A 119 4.39 16.53 -6.02
CA GLY A 119 3.14 17.19 -6.39
C GLY A 119 2.87 18.42 -5.54
N GLY A 120 2.98 18.29 -4.21
CA GLY A 120 2.82 19.42 -3.29
C GLY A 120 3.97 20.43 -3.37
N TRP A 121 5.21 19.99 -3.64
CA TRP A 121 6.36 20.87 -3.80
C TRP A 121 6.25 21.77 -5.05
N HIS A 122 5.75 21.22 -6.16
CA HIS A 122 5.56 21.96 -7.42
C HIS A 122 4.27 22.79 -7.47
N SER A 123 3.47 22.75 -6.40
CA SER A 123 2.20 23.44 -6.25
C SER A 123 2.30 24.91 -5.84
N THR A 124 3.51 25.36 -5.48
CA THR A 124 3.89 26.72 -5.00
C THR A 124 3.12 27.30 -3.81
N SER A 125 2.00 26.72 -3.40
CA SER A 125 1.25 27.16 -2.23
C SER A 125 1.92 26.72 -0.91
N LEU A 126 1.89 27.60 0.09
CA LEU A 126 2.50 27.34 1.40
C LEU A 126 1.89 26.11 2.09
N TYR A 127 0.58 25.91 1.97
CA TYR A 127 -0.13 24.77 2.56
C TYR A 127 0.30 23.44 1.93
N SER A 128 0.36 23.37 0.59
CA SER A 128 0.82 22.20 -0.13
C SER A 128 2.29 21.86 0.18
N MET A 129 3.14 22.88 0.31
CA MET A 129 4.55 22.69 0.65
C MET A 129 4.74 22.13 2.06
N ILE A 130 3.99 22.64 3.04
CA ILE A 130 4.02 22.09 4.41
C ILE A 130 3.52 20.64 4.39
N GLY A 131 2.41 20.35 3.70
CA GLY A 131 1.92 18.98 3.51
C GLY A 131 2.96 18.05 2.91
N ALA A 132 3.64 18.49 1.85
CA ALA A 132 4.70 17.75 1.18
C ALA A 132 5.89 17.45 2.12
N VAL A 133 6.37 18.41 2.89
CA VAL A 133 7.45 18.16 3.86
C VAL A 133 7.04 17.11 4.91
N ARG A 134 5.76 17.12 5.30
CA ARG A 134 5.20 16.12 6.23
C ARG A 134 5.09 14.73 5.59
N THR A 135 4.63 14.60 4.33
CA THR A 135 4.61 13.31 3.61
C THR A 135 6.02 12.73 3.52
N LEU A 136 7.02 13.55 3.16
CA LEU A 136 8.40 13.11 3.02
C LEU A 136 9.01 12.69 4.37
N THR A 137 8.76 13.45 5.42
CA THR A 137 9.22 13.10 6.79
C THR A 137 8.62 11.76 7.24
N GLN A 138 7.34 11.56 6.94
CA GLN A 138 6.62 10.34 7.27
C GLN A 138 7.15 9.14 6.49
N LEU A 139 7.44 9.30 5.19
CA LEU A 139 8.08 8.28 4.35
C LEU A 139 9.35 7.74 5.00
N PHE A 140 10.27 8.61 5.42
CA PHE A 140 11.51 8.17 6.07
C PHE A 140 11.29 7.45 7.41
N ALA A 141 10.16 7.68 8.08
CA ALA A 141 9.85 7.05 9.35
C ALA A 141 9.33 5.61 9.21
N TYR A 142 8.35 5.37 8.32
CA TYR A 142 7.71 4.05 8.21
C TYR A 142 8.42 3.09 7.24
N GLU A 143 9.20 3.60 6.28
CA GLU A 143 9.79 2.77 5.22
C GLU A 143 10.82 1.77 5.78
N VAL A 144 11.64 2.21 6.75
CA VAL A 144 12.64 1.36 7.39
C VAL A 144 11.98 0.20 8.16
N PRO A 145 11.01 0.43 9.07
CA PRO A 145 10.27 -0.66 9.70
C PRO A 145 9.58 -1.61 8.71
N LEU A 146 8.95 -1.07 7.65
CA LEU A 146 8.27 -1.89 6.64
C LEU A 146 9.24 -2.82 5.93
N LEU A 147 10.38 -2.28 5.47
CA LEU A 147 11.44 -3.05 4.82
C LEU A 147 11.94 -4.15 5.75
N LEU A 148 12.32 -3.82 6.99
CA LEU A 148 12.83 -4.80 7.95
C LEU A 148 11.81 -5.90 8.25
N ALA A 149 10.53 -5.55 8.41
CA ALA A 149 9.47 -6.51 8.69
C ALA A 149 9.28 -7.48 7.52
N VAL A 150 9.26 -6.98 6.29
CA VAL A 150 9.08 -7.76 5.06
C VAL A 150 10.33 -8.59 4.71
N LEU A 151 11.51 -8.15 5.14
CA LEU A 151 12.76 -8.90 4.97
C LEU A 151 12.93 -10.07 5.94
N SER A 152 12.33 -10.03 7.14
CA SER A 152 12.49 -11.13 8.09
C SER A 152 12.04 -12.50 7.52
N PRO A 153 10.87 -12.60 6.86
CA PRO A 153 10.46 -13.85 6.23
C PRO A 153 11.42 -14.36 5.14
N ALA A 154 12.05 -13.44 4.39
CA ALA A 154 13.04 -13.79 3.36
C ALA A 154 14.26 -14.52 3.95
N VAL A 155 14.65 -14.18 5.17
CA VAL A 155 15.79 -14.82 5.87
C VAL A 155 15.48 -16.28 6.20
N LEU A 156 14.26 -16.62 6.60
CA LEU A 156 13.85 -18.00 6.87
C LEU A 156 13.70 -18.81 5.58
N ALA A 157 13.15 -18.19 4.53
CA ALA A 157 12.92 -18.85 3.24
C ALA A 157 14.18 -18.96 2.37
N HIS A 158 15.30 -18.33 2.75
CA HIS A 158 16.56 -18.27 1.99
C HIS A 158 16.41 -17.75 0.55
N THR A 159 15.41 -16.92 0.29
CA THR A 159 15.12 -16.37 -1.05
C THR A 159 14.60 -14.95 -0.95
N TRP A 160 14.92 -14.14 -1.97
CA TRP A 160 14.45 -12.77 -2.12
C TRP A 160 13.27 -12.65 -3.10
N SER A 161 12.84 -13.78 -3.67
CA SER A 161 11.67 -13.88 -4.55
C SER A 161 10.40 -14.09 -3.72
N ILE A 162 9.39 -13.24 -3.89
CA ILE A 162 8.09 -13.39 -3.20
C ILE A 162 7.38 -14.68 -3.63
N ALA A 163 7.54 -15.09 -4.89
CA ALA A 163 6.99 -16.35 -5.41
C ALA A 163 7.50 -17.53 -4.56
N ASP A 164 8.82 -17.66 -4.48
CA ASP A 164 9.49 -18.74 -3.77
C ASP A 164 9.25 -18.67 -2.25
N MET A 165 9.19 -17.46 -1.68
CA MET A 165 8.78 -17.27 -0.28
C MET A 165 7.37 -17.79 -0.03
N SER A 166 6.43 -17.42 -0.88
CA SER A 166 5.03 -17.85 -0.75
C SER A 166 4.89 -19.37 -0.88
N GLU A 167 5.70 -20.00 -1.73
CA GLU A 167 5.76 -21.45 -1.88
C GLU A 167 6.39 -22.12 -0.65
N PHE A 168 7.53 -21.61 -0.14
CA PHE A 168 8.21 -22.12 1.04
C PHE A 168 7.29 -22.17 2.27
N TYR A 169 6.56 -21.09 2.52
CA TYR A 169 5.63 -21.01 3.65
C TYR A 169 4.31 -21.73 3.42
N SER A 170 3.86 -21.87 2.16
CA SER A 170 2.72 -22.75 1.84
C SER A 170 3.04 -24.20 2.16
N ASN A 171 4.29 -24.63 1.97
CA ASN A 171 4.75 -25.98 2.31
C ASN A 171 5.00 -26.15 3.82
N ASN A 172 5.37 -25.08 4.51
CA ASN A 172 5.67 -25.09 5.94
C ASN A 172 4.86 -24.04 6.73
N PRO A 173 3.54 -24.25 6.92
CA PRO A 173 2.66 -23.24 7.50
C PRO A 173 3.02 -22.85 8.94
N LEU A 174 3.67 -23.73 9.70
CA LEU A 174 4.08 -23.46 11.08
C LEU A 174 5.12 -22.32 11.17
N TYR A 175 6.01 -22.19 10.18
CA TYR A 175 6.98 -21.09 10.14
C TYR A 175 6.33 -19.74 9.79
N ALA A 176 5.09 -19.70 9.28
CA ALA A 176 4.40 -18.43 9.10
C ALA A 176 4.07 -17.79 10.45
N LEU A 177 3.70 -18.60 11.45
CA LEU A 177 3.37 -18.12 12.80
C LEU A 177 4.57 -17.50 13.52
N THR A 178 5.78 -17.99 13.26
CA THR A 178 7.00 -17.40 13.85
C THR A 178 7.24 -15.97 13.38
N ASN A 179 6.63 -15.53 12.27
CA ASN A 179 6.73 -14.18 11.72
C ASN A 179 5.63 -13.22 12.21
N SER A 180 4.92 -13.56 13.28
CA SER A 180 3.79 -12.76 13.79
C SER A 180 4.19 -11.34 14.23
N ILE A 181 5.38 -11.13 14.81
CA ILE A 181 5.87 -9.79 15.16
C ILE A 181 6.11 -8.97 13.89
N GLY A 182 6.78 -9.58 12.89
CA GLY A 182 6.99 -8.96 11.58
C GLY A 182 5.68 -8.61 10.90
N PHE A 183 4.67 -9.47 10.98
CA PHE A 183 3.34 -9.22 10.43
C PHE A 183 2.68 -7.98 11.07
N LEU A 184 2.70 -7.87 12.40
CA LEU A 184 2.15 -6.71 13.09
C LEU A 184 2.90 -5.42 12.76
N VAL A 185 4.24 -5.47 12.69
CA VAL A 185 5.04 -4.30 12.30
C VAL A 185 4.72 -3.91 10.86
N ALA A 186 4.62 -4.86 9.93
CA ALA A 186 4.27 -4.61 8.54
C ALA A 186 2.88 -3.99 8.40
N LEU A 187 1.88 -4.46 9.17
CA LEU A 187 0.53 -3.87 9.18
C LEU A 187 0.53 -2.42 9.65
N VAL A 188 1.22 -2.12 10.75
CA VAL A 188 1.28 -0.76 11.29
C VAL A 188 2.09 0.15 10.39
N ALA A 189 3.20 -0.34 9.81
CA ALA A 189 3.98 0.42 8.85
C ALA A 189 3.22 0.66 7.54
N LEU A 190 2.42 -0.30 7.07
CA LEU A 190 1.53 -0.12 5.92
C LEU A 190 0.44 0.92 6.21
N GLN A 191 -0.10 0.97 7.43
CA GLN A 191 -1.02 2.03 7.83
C GLN A 191 -0.38 3.42 7.71
N GLY A 192 0.90 3.54 8.11
CA GLY A 192 1.70 4.75 7.94
C GLY A 192 1.96 5.09 6.47
N LYS A 193 2.21 4.07 5.65
CA LYS A 193 2.44 4.22 4.21
C LYS A 193 1.24 4.75 3.44
N LEU A 194 0.05 4.24 3.78
CA LEU A 194 -1.21 4.65 3.16
C LEU A 194 -1.74 5.99 3.72
N GLU A 195 -0.98 6.68 4.58
CA GLU A 195 -1.34 7.95 5.23
C GLU A 195 -2.72 7.90 5.92
N ARG A 196 -3.08 6.71 6.44
CA ARG A 196 -4.36 6.50 7.12
C ARG A 196 -4.21 6.72 8.62
N VAL A 197 -5.28 7.18 9.27
CA VAL A 197 -5.37 7.30 10.74
C VAL A 197 -4.83 6.02 11.40
N PRO A 198 -3.86 6.10 12.32
CA PRO A 198 -3.46 7.29 13.10
C PRO A 198 -2.40 8.20 12.45
N PHE A 199 -1.93 7.88 11.24
CA PHE A 199 -0.80 8.51 10.56
C PHE A 199 -1.22 9.41 9.39
N ASP A 200 -2.37 10.07 9.48
CA ASP A 200 -2.92 10.98 8.46
C ASP A 200 -2.37 12.42 8.59
N MET A 201 -1.11 12.59 9.01
CA MET A 201 -0.52 13.91 9.28
C MET A 201 -0.35 14.83 8.08
N PRO A 202 -0.03 14.32 6.88
CA PRO A 202 0.15 15.16 5.71
C PRO A 202 -1.16 15.77 5.18
N GLU A 203 -2.30 15.14 5.47
CA GLU A 203 -3.64 15.65 5.19
C GLU A 203 -4.29 16.07 6.52
N ALA A 204 -3.90 17.24 7.01
CA ALA A 204 -4.45 17.83 8.24
C ALA A 204 -5.45 18.94 7.91
N GLU A 205 -6.73 18.61 7.71
CA GLU A 205 -7.78 19.58 7.36
C GLU A 205 -7.81 20.79 8.29
N THR A 206 -7.56 20.59 9.58
CA THR A 206 -7.57 21.65 10.59
C THR A 206 -6.35 22.56 10.57
N GLU A 207 -5.24 22.16 9.95
CA GLU A 207 -3.97 22.92 9.94
C GLU A 207 -3.55 23.38 8.54
N ILE A 208 -3.73 22.53 7.53
CA ILE A 208 -3.23 22.71 6.15
C ILE A 208 -4.27 22.34 5.09
N VAL A 209 -5.57 22.34 5.41
CA VAL A 209 -6.68 22.12 4.47
C VAL A 209 -6.57 20.76 3.74
N GLY A 210 -6.12 20.72 2.48
CA GLY A 210 -5.96 19.47 1.73
C GLY A 210 -4.54 18.91 1.75
N GLY A 211 -3.63 19.53 2.53
CA GLY A 211 -2.21 19.22 2.52
C GLY A 211 -1.64 19.26 1.12
N THR A 212 -0.95 18.20 0.74
CA THR A 212 -0.32 18.02 -0.58
C THR A 212 -1.28 18.14 -1.76
N PHE A 213 -2.55 17.78 -1.58
CA PHE A 213 -3.55 17.75 -2.66
C PHE A 213 -4.38 19.03 -2.76
N THR A 214 -4.06 20.08 -1.99
CA THR A 214 -4.88 21.30 -1.88
C THR A 214 -5.14 21.97 -3.24
N GLU A 215 -4.12 22.05 -4.11
CA GLU A 215 -4.25 22.68 -5.44
C GLU A 215 -4.67 21.68 -6.54
N TYR A 216 -4.79 20.39 -6.23
CA TYR A 216 -5.20 19.38 -7.21
C TYR A 216 -6.72 19.33 -7.33
N SER A 217 -7.22 19.49 -8.56
CA SER A 217 -8.65 19.42 -8.89
C SER A 217 -8.91 18.44 -10.02
N GLY A 218 -10.20 18.14 -10.26
CA GLY A 218 -10.66 17.43 -11.44
C GLY A 218 -10.11 16.00 -11.58
N ARG A 219 -9.69 15.71 -12.81
CA ARG A 219 -9.11 14.44 -13.26
C ARG A 219 -7.75 14.18 -12.62
N LEU A 220 -6.93 15.21 -12.39
CA LEU A 220 -5.63 15.02 -11.74
C LEU A 220 -5.79 14.52 -10.31
N LEU A 221 -6.74 15.09 -9.55
CA LEU A 221 -7.09 14.61 -8.22
C LEU A 221 -7.73 13.20 -8.28
N ALA A 222 -8.57 12.93 -9.28
CA ALA A 222 -9.15 11.61 -9.49
C ALA A 222 -8.08 10.53 -9.67
N MET A 223 -7.04 10.82 -10.45
CA MET A 223 -5.90 9.90 -10.68
C MET A 223 -5.11 9.65 -9.40
N PHE A 224 -4.85 10.67 -8.58
CA PHE A 224 -4.18 10.46 -7.30
C PHE A 224 -5.01 9.62 -6.33
N ARG A 225 -6.31 9.90 -6.21
CA ARG A 225 -7.21 9.09 -5.38
C ARG A 225 -7.23 7.63 -5.84
N LEU A 226 -7.33 7.42 -7.15
CA LEU A 226 -7.27 6.08 -7.72
C LEU A 226 -5.92 5.41 -7.44
N ALA A 227 -4.80 6.13 -7.52
CA ALA A 227 -3.48 5.61 -7.18
C ALA A 227 -3.41 5.16 -5.71
N ILE A 228 -3.93 5.96 -4.78
CA ILE A 228 -4.00 5.62 -3.35
C ILE A 228 -4.87 4.37 -3.14
N ASP A 229 -6.03 4.29 -3.79
CA ASP A 229 -6.92 3.12 -3.69
C ASP A 229 -6.27 1.85 -4.26
N MET A 230 -5.53 1.96 -5.37
CA MET A 230 -4.74 0.87 -5.92
C MET A 230 -3.62 0.48 -4.95
N GLU A 231 -2.93 1.44 -4.35
CA GLU A 231 -1.82 1.20 -3.42
C GLU A 231 -2.28 0.43 -2.18
N VAL A 232 -3.49 0.70 -1.68
CA VAL A 232 -4.11 -0.07 -0.60
C VAL A 232 -4.20 -1.56 -0.95
N ILE A 233 -4.65 -1.88 -2.18
CA ILE A 233 -4.72 -3.27 -2.64
C ILE A 233 -3.32 -3.86 -2.77
N VAL A 234 -2.38 -3.17 -3.43
CA VAL A 234 -1.02 -3.71 -3.64
C VAL A 234 -0.30 -3.94 -2.31
N GLY A 235 -0.42 -3.01 -1.36
CA GLY A 235 0.13 -3.15 -0.02
C GLY A 235 -0.50 -4.32 0.76
N ALA A 236 -1.83 -4.47 0.69
CA ALA A 236 -2.51 -5.62 1.28
C ALA A 236 -2.08 -6.95 0.63
N SER A 237 -1.93 -6.98 -0.70
CA SER A 237 -1.47 -8.16 -1.43
C SER A 237 -0.03 -8.52 -1.12
N LEU A 238 0.86 -7.53 -0.91
CA LEU A 238 2.23 -7.76 -0.46
C LEU A 238 2.26 -8.45 0.91
N ILE A 239 1.52 -7.90 1.90
CA ILE A 239 1.45 -8.49 3.24
C ILE A 239 0.81 -9.90 3.17
N ALA A 240 -0.24 -10.07 2.37
CA ALA A 240 -0.89 -11.37 2.19
C ALA A 240 0.07 -12.43 1.59
N ALA A 241 0.85 -12.04 0.58
CA ALA A 241 1.78 -12.95 -0.09
C ALA A 241 2.93 -13.38 0.83
N VAL A 242 3.41 -12.47 1.69
CA VAL A 242 4.55 -12.72 2.59
C VAL A 242 4.13 -13.44 3.88
N PHE A 243 3.06 -12.99 4.54
CA PHE A 243 2.70 -13.46 5.89
C PHE A 243 1.50 -14.39 5.94
N LEU A 244 0.63 -14.40 4.92
CA LEU A 244 -0.54 -15.28 4.83
C LEU A 244 -0.50 -16.22 3.61
N PRO A 245 0.56 -17.02 3.40
CA PRO A 245 0.76 -17.80 2.17
C PRO A 245 0.03 -19.16 2.20
N PHE A 246 -1.24 -19.20 2.59
CA PHE A 246 -2.07 -20.42 2.47
C PHE A 246 -2.92 -20.37 1.20
N GLY A 247 -3.09 -21.49 0.51
CA GLY A 247 -4.09 -21.60 -0.56
C GLY A 247 -3.62 -21.46 -2.01
N LEU A 248 -2.30 -21.51 -2.26
CA LEU A 248 -1.72 -21.37 -3.62
C LEU A 248 -1.95 -22.60 -4.53
N HIS A 249 -2.29 -23.75 -3.95
CA HIS A 249 -2.37 -25.03 -4.68
C HIS A 249 -3.78 -25.45 -5.12
N PHE A 250 -4.83 -24.70 -4.78
CA PHE A 250 -6.22 -25.15 -4.95
C PHE A 250 -6.86 -24.86 -6.33
N GLY A 251 -6.04 -24.67 -7.37
CA GLY A 251 -6.53 -24.30 -8.70
C GLY A 251 -7.06 -22.86 -8.76
N LEU A 252 -7.41 -22.40 -9.96
CA LEU A 252 -7.66 -20.98 -10.22
C LEU A 252 -8.84 -20.41 -9.40
N VAL A 253 -10.00 -21.07 -9.43
CA VAL A 253 -11.23 -20.53 -8.81
C VAL A 253 -11.07 -20.40 -7.30
N ILE A 254 -10.59 -21.45 -6.63
CA ILE A 254 -10.42 -21.45 -5.17
C ILE A 254 -9.26 -20.53 -4.78
N GLY A 255 -8.16 -20.51 -5.55
CA GLY A 255 -7.04 -19.61 -5.31
C GLY A 255 -7.44 -18.13 -5.34
N VAL A 256 -8.26 -17.73 -6.32
CA VAL A 256 -8.77 -16.34 -6.41
C VAL A 256 -9.69 -16.01 -5.23
N ILE A 257 -10.58 -16.93 -4.83
CA ILE A 257 -11.46 -16.71 -3.67
C ILE A 257 -10.62 -16.55 -2.39
N LEU A 258 -9.63 -17.40 -2.18
CA LEU A 258 -8.75 -17.32 -1.01
C LEU A 258 -7.92 -16.03 -1.02
N TYR A 259 -7.43 -15.59 -2.18
CA TYR A 259 -6.77 -14.30 -2.33
C TYR A 259 -7.67 -13.14 -1.91
N LEU A 260 -8.92 -13.11 -2.38
CA LEU A 260 -9.88 -12.08 -1.98
C LEU A 260 -10.18 -12.10 -0.48
N ILE A 261 -10.30 -13.29 0.12
CA ILE A 261 -10.50 -13.44 1.57
C ILE A 261 -9.30 -12.86 2.35
N LYS A 262 -8.06 -13.11 1.90
CA LYS A 262 -6.86 -12.55 2.54
C LYS A 262 -6.82 -11.03 2.47
N ILE A 263 -7.13 -10.45 1.31
CA ILE A 263 -7.21 -8.99 1.18
C ILE A 263 -8.28 -8.43 2.11
N LEU A 264 -9.48 -9.02 2.12
CA LEU A 264 -10.56 -8.59 3.00
C LEU A 264 -10.18 -8.67 4.47
N PHE A 265 -9.43 -9.70 4.86
CA PHE A 265 -8.91 -9.85 6.22
C PHE A 265 -7.92 -8.73 6.57
N ILE A 266 -6.98 -8.41 5.67
CA ILE A 266 -6.02 -7.31 5.91
C ILE A 266 -6.74 -5.96 5.93
N LEU A 267 -7.66 -5.71 5.00
CA LEU A 267 -8.49 -4.49 4.98
C LEU A 267 -9.29 -4.34 6.29
N LEU A 268 -9.83 -5.44 6.82
CA LEU A 268 -10.52 -5.44 8.11
C LEU A 268 -9.57 -5.01 9.24
N LEU A 269 -8.32 -5.51 9.25
CA LEU A 269 -7.33 -5.13 10.26
C LEU A 269 -6.92 -3.65 10.12
N LEU A 270 -6.70 -3.14 8.90
CA LEU A 270 -6.39 -1.73 8.65
C LEU A 270 -7.55 -0.81 9.06
N ALA A 271 -8.80 -1.22 8.76
CA ALA A 271 -10.00 -0.51 9.18
C ALA A 271 -10.19 -0.54 10.70
N LEU A 272 -9.87 -1.65 11.36
CA LEU A 272 -9.90 -1.77 12.82
C LEU A 272 -8.86 -0.87 13.48
N LEU A 273 -7.62 -0.85 12.96
CA LEU A 273 -6.58 0.06 13.45
C LEU A 273 -7.06 1.52 13.33
N ARG A 274 -7.63 1.88 12.18
CA ARG A 274 -8.20 3.21 11.93
C ARG A 274 -9.34 3.58 12.90
N THR A 275 -10.18 2.63 13.30
CA THR A 275 -11.34 2.92 14.18
C THR A 275 -10.99 2.99 15.65
N VAL A 276 -10.02 2.17 16.10
CA VAL A 276 -9.65 2.06 17.51
C VAL A 276 -8.65 3.14 17.92
N THR A 277 -7.86 3.65 16.97
CA THR A 277 -6.80 4.62 17.27
C THR A 277 -7.21 6.07 16.99
N ALA A 278 -6.59 7.00 17.72
CA ALA A 278 -6.69 8.42 17.48
C ALA A 278 -5.49 8.92 16.67
N ARG A 279 -5.66 10.08 16.04
CA ARG A 279 -4.65 10.78 15.25
C ARG A 279 -3.39 11.11 16.08
N LEU A 280 -2.20 10.76 15.58
CA LEU A 280 -0.91 10.96 16.26
C LEU A 280 -0.12 12.12 15.65
N ARG A 281 0.54 12.96 16.45
CA ARG A 281 1.39 14.04 15.91
C ARG A 281 2.62 13.46 15.17
N ILE A 282 3.17 14.22 14.23
CA ILE A 282 4.34 13.81 13.41
C ILE A 282 5.53 13.38 14.27
N GLU A 283 5.89 14.19 15.27
CA GLU A 283 7.00 13.87 16.18
C GLU A 283 6.78 12.54 16.90
N GLN A 284 5.54 12.29 17.34
CA GLN A 284 5.17 11.04 18.02
C GLN A 284 5.23 9.86 17.07
N MET A 285 4.81 10.03 15.81
CA MET A 285 4.93 9.00 14.79
C MET A 285 6.40 8.64 14.54
N VAL A 286 7.26 9.64 14.30
CA VAL A 286 8.69 9.39 14.01
C VAL A 286 9.33 8.65 15.18
N VAL A 287 9.10 9.12 16.42
CA VAL A 287 9.57 8.43 17.62
C VAL A 287 8.99 7.02 17.70
N PHE A 288 7.72 6.82 17.40
CA PHE A 288 7.09 5.51 17.46
C PHE A 288 7.70 4.51 16.47
N CYS A 289 7.93 4.93 15.22
CA CYS A 289 8.55 4.11 14.19
C CYS A 289 9.99 3.72 14.55
N TRP A 290 10.81 4.68 14.99
CA TRP A 290 12.22 4.44 15.28
C TRP A 290 12.47 3.78 16.64
N LYS A 291 11.69 4.11 17.66
CA LYS A 291 11.89 3.59 19.02
C LYS A 291 11.23 2.23 19.24
N TYR A 292 10.11 1.95 18.57
CA TYR A 292 9.36 0.71 18.79
C TYR A 292 9.29 -0.19 17.55
N LEU A 293 8.83 0.31 16.41
CA LEU A 293 8.61 -0.55 15.24
C LEU A 293 9.91 -1.10 14.65
N ALA A 294 10.92 -0.26 14.42
CA ALA A 294 12.20 -0.69 13.86
C ALA A 294 12.93 -1.70 14.77
N PRO A 295 13.08 -1.47 16.09
CA PRO A 295 13.65 -2.47 17.00
C PRO A 295 12.84 -3.77 17.06
N ALA A 296 11.51 -3.70 17.00
CA ALA A 296 10.66 -4.89 16.96
C ALA A 296 10.87 -5.71 15.67
N ALA A 297 11.00 -5.04 14.52
CA ALA A 297 11.33 -5.71 13.25
C ALA A 297 12.74 -6.33 13.28
N LEU A 298 13.72 -5.64 13.87
CA LEU A 298 15.07 -6.19 14.05
C LEU A 298 15.06 -7.41 14.99
N ALA A 299 14.33 -7.35 16.10
CA ALA A 299 14.17 -8.49 17.00
C ALA A 299 13.59 -9.71 16.26
N GLN A 300 12.61 -9.47 15.39
CA GLN A 300 12.05 -10.53 14.54
C GLN A 300 13.09 -11.10 13.56
N ILE A 301 13.96 -10.28 12.97
CA ILE A 301 15.09 -10.76 12.14
C ILE A 301 16.06 -11.63 12.96
N PHE A 302 16.36 -11.25 14.20
CA PHE A 302 17.21 -12.08 15.06
C PHE A 302 16.56 -13.42 15.39
N ILE A 303 15.24 -13.44 15.62
CA ILE A 303 14.48 -14.68 15.84
C ILE A 303 14.50 -15.56 14.59
N SER A 304 14.34 -15.00 13.39
CA SER A 304 14.45 -15.79 12.16
C SER A 304 15.84 -16.38 11.95
N LEU A 305 16.89 -15.61 12.24
CA LEU A 305 18.28 -16.09 12.16
C LEU A 305 18.59 -17.22 13.14
N THR A 306 18.13 -17.13 14.39
CA THR A 306 18.38 -18.18 15.38
C THR A 306 17.63 -19.47 15.05
N LEU A 307 16.37 -19.37 14.59
CA LEU A 307 15.61 -20.53 14.13
C LEU A 307 16.29 -21.22 12.94
N ASN A 308 16.80 -20.45 11.98
CA ASN A 308 17.51 -20.99 10.83
C ASN A 308 18.81 -21.72 11.22
N TRP A 309 19.49 -21.24 12.26
CA TRP A 309 20.67 -21.92 12.83
C TRP A 309 20.32 -23.21 13.56
N ILE A 310 19.16 -23.30 14.21
CA ILE A 310 18.71 -24.48 14.96
C ILE A 310 18.15 -25.59 14.05
N VAL A 311 17.56 -25.22 12.91
CA VAL A 311 16.91 -26.16 11.97
C VAL A 311 17.92 -26.78 10.99
N LYS A 312 19.12 -26.22 10.85
CA LYS A 312 20.25 -26.82 10.13
C LYS A 312 20.92 -27.90 10.97
#